data_AF-N6V2B3-F1
#
_entry.id   AF-N6V2B3-F1
#
_cell.length_a   1.000
_cell.length_b   1.000
_cell.length_c   1.000
_cell.angle_alpha   90.00
_cell.angle_beta   90.00
_cell.angle_gamma   90.00
#
_symmetry.space_group_name_H-M   'P 1'
#
loop_
_entity.id
_entity.type
_entity.pdbx_description
1 polymer ?
#
loop_
_entity_poly.entity_id
_entity_poly.type
_entity_poly.pdbx_seq_one_letter_code
_entity_poly.pdbx_strand_id
1 'polypeptide(L)'
;MDVYEVLYQACLEYEVVLDGKRVPLWKVKKEDLEKVDFRLPWNSLRELAVHLYELKSKQQKSKELIRVNLVEILIGIAFLKVEDEFGSICNVEDLCLTYLSELITARINCIAKYYYLIKKPNNTDLFDEIILKFPQNKNIKAGNLNDLKELIFKLKTY
;
A
#
# COMPACT_ATOMS: atom_id res chain seq x y z
N MET A 1 3.85 -12.94 14.51
CA MET A 1 4.43 -11.74 13.87
C MET A 1 3.28 -10.92 13.33
N ASP A 2 3.21 -9.66 13.72
CA ASP A 2 2.17 -8.73 13.26
C ASP A 2 2.31 -8.50 11.74
N VAL A 3 1.18 -8.46 11.05
CA VAL A 3 1.05 -8.29 9.60
C VAL A 3 1.74 -7.01 9.13
N TYR A 4 1.52 -5.93 9.87
CA TYR A 4 2.09 -4.63 9.55
C TYR A 4 3.60 -4.61 9.80
N GLU A 5 4.10 -5.39 10.76
CA GLU A 5 5.53 -5.57 10.96
C GLU A 5 6.15 -6.29 9.76
N VAL A 6 5.49 -7.34 9.24
CA VAL A 6 5.99 -8.01 8.02
C VAL A 6 6.01 -7.07 6.83
N LEU A 7 4.95 -6.27 6.65
CA LEU A 7 4.88 -5.26 5.59
C LEU A 7 5.97 -4.20 5.75
N TYR A 8 6.23 -3.75 6.97
CA TYR A 8 7.28 -2.79 7.28
C TYR A 8 8.66 -3.33 6.88
N GLN A 9 9.00 -4.56 7.29
CA GLN A 9 10.26 -5.19 6.90
C GLN A 9 10.36 -5.38 5.38
N ALA A 10 9.27 -5.76 4.71
CA ALA A 10 9.24 -5.87 3.25
C ALA A 10 9.47 -4.51 2.55
N CYS A 11 8.99 -3.42 3.13
CA CYS A 11 9.26 -2.06 2.64
C CYS A 11 10.73 -1.66 2.85
N LEU A 12 11.34 -2.03 3.97
CA LEU A 12 12.77 -1.75 4.23
C LEU A 12 13.70 -2.47 3.24
N GLU A 13 13.33 -3.66 2.78
CA GLU A 13 14.07 -4.42 1.77
C GLU A 13 13.80 -3.97 0.33
N TYR A 14 12.93 -2.97 0.13
CA TYR A 14 12.65 -2.44 -1.20
C TYR A 14 13.92 -1.85 -1.83
N GLU A 15 14.28 -2.32 -3.03
CA GLU A 15 15.46 -1.86 -3.74
C GLU A 15 15.22 -0.48 -4.36
N VAL A 16 16.05 0.47 -3.96
CA VAL A 16 16.08 1.83 -4.51
C VAL A 16 17.42 2.11 -5.20
N VAL A 17 17.47 3.16 -6.01
CA VAL A 17 18.70 3.57 -6.70
C VAL A 17 19.26 4.83 -6.04
N LEU A 18 20.49 4.73 -5.54
CA LEU A 18 21.26 5.85 -5.00
C LEU A 18 22.63 5.85 -5.68
N ASP A 19 23.03 6.98 -6.28
CA ASP A 19 24.27 7.12 -7.05
C ASP A 19 24.48 6.03 -8.12
N GLY A 20 23.38 5.64 -8.80
CA GLY A 20 23.38 4.61 -9.83
C GLY A 20 23.52 3.16 -9.32
N LYS A 21 23.56 2.95 -8.00
CA LYS A 21 23.63 1.62 -7.38
C LYS A 21 22.29 1.24 -6.77
N ARG A 22 21.92 -0.03 -6.91
CA ARG A 22 20.77 -0.61 -6.20
C ARG A 22 21.15 -0.92 -4.77
N VAL A 23 20.41 -0.36 -3.82
CA VAL A 23 20.56 -0.61 -2.40
C VAL A 23 19.17 -0.78 -1.77
N PRO A 24 19.01 -1.66 -0.77
CA PRO A 24 17.78 -1.72 -0.01
C PRO A 24 17.57 -0.42 0.77
N LEU A 25 16.30 -0.03 0.94
CA LEU A 25 15.90 1.24 1.56
C LEU A 25 16.54 1.44 2.95
N TRP A 26 16.65 0.39 3.77
CA TRP A 26 17.24 0.48 5.11
C TRP A 26 18.72 0.91 5.13
N LYS A 27 19.45 0.79 4.01
CA LYS A 27 20.84 1.25 3.89
C LYS A 27 20.97 2.73 3.52
N VAL A 28 19.87 3.36 3.10
CA VAL A 28 19.83 4.77 2.71
C VAL A 28 19.78 5.61 3.97
N LYS A 29 20.64 6.63 4.04
CA LYS A 29 20.61 7.62 5.12
C LYS A 29 19.54 8.68 4.86
N LYS A 30 18.96 9.23 5.92
CA LYS A 30 17.89 10.24 5.81
C LYS A 30 18.31 11.46 4.98
N GLU A 31 19.57 11.87 5.08
CA GLU A 31 20.09 13.03 4.35
C GLU A 31 20.17 12.79 2.83
N ASP A 32 20.18 11.52 2.40
CA ASP A 32 20.30 11.14 0.99
C ASP A 32 18.95 10.80 0.35
N LEU A 33 17.85 10.76 1.13
CA LEU A 33 16.51 10.39 0.64
C LEU A 33 16.03 11.25 -0.54
N GLU A 34 16.39 12.53 -0.58
CA GLU A 34 15.99 13.42 -1.68
C GLU A 34 16.66 13.07 -3.03
N LYS A 35 17.76 12.32 -3.00
CA LYS A 35 18.51 11.90 -4.19
C LYS A 35 18.16 10.49 -4.63
N VAL A 36 17.32 9.80 -3.87
CA VAL A 36 16.94 8.41 -4.14
C VAL A 36 15.93 8.36 -5.28
N ASP A 37 16.19 7.51 -6.25
CA ASP A 37 15.19 7.06 -7.21
C ASP A 37 14.54 5.76 -6.70
N PHE A 38 13.29 5.90 -6.24
CA PHE A 38 12.47 4.78 -5.76
C PHE A 38 11.93 3.89 -6.87
N ARG A 39 12.12 4.25 -8.15
CA ARG A 39 11.62 3.51 -9.33
C ARG A 39 10.13 3.20 -9.28
N LEU A 40 9.37 4.07 -8.63
CA LEU A 40 7.92 3.93 -8.53
C LEU A 40 7.26 4.28 -9.88
N PRO A 41 6.12 3.67 -10.21
CA PRO A 41 5.38 3.99 -11.41
C PRO A 41 4.65 5.35 -11.34
N TRP A 42 4.66 6.01 -10.18
CA TRP A 42 4.05 7.30 -9.93
C TRP A 42 5.13 8.32 -9.54
N ASN A 43 4.99 9.55 -10.02
CA ASN A 43 5.92 10.64 -9.75
C ASN A 43 5.49 11.52 -8.57
N SER A 44 4.21 11.45 -8.18
CA SER A 44 3.66 12.26 -7.09
C SER A 44 2.60 11.53 -6.28
N LEU A 45 2.37 12.01 -5.06
CA LEU A 45 1.35 11.46 -4.17
C LEU A 45 -0.06 11.63 -4.75
N ARG A 46 -0.27 12.65 -5.59
CA ARG A 46 -1.54 12.88 -6.31
C ARG A 46 -1.78 11.82 -7.37
N GLU A 47 -0.77 11.49 -8.18
CA GLU A 47 -0.87 10.39 -9.15
C GLU A 47 -1.19 9.07 -8.46
N LEU A 48 -0.53 8.80 -7.33
CA LEU A 48 -0.81 7.61 -6.51
C LEU A 48 -2.24 7.63 -5.95
N ALA A 49 -2.75 8.77 -5.48
CA ALA A 49 -4.13 8.88 -4.98
C ALA A 49 -5.16 8.53 -6.07
N VAL A 50 -4.96 9.04 -7.30
CA VAL A 50 -5.81 8.72 -8.46
C VAL A 50 -5.74 7.22 -8.77
N HIS A 51 -4.53 6.66 -8.80
CA HIS A 51 -4.33 5.23 -9.03
C HIS A 51 -5.06 4.36 -7.98
N LEU A 52 -4.95 4.70 -6.70
CA LEU A 52 -5.62 3.99 -5.61
C LEU A 52 -7.15 4.08 -5.71
N TYR A 53 -7.68 5.26 -6.06
CA TYR A 53 -9.11 5.43 -6.30
C TYR A 53 -9.62 4.53 -7.44
N GLU A 54 -8.86 4.44 -8.54
CA GLU A 54 -9.21 3.55 -9.64
C GLU A 54 -9.13 2.08 -9.23
N LEU A 55 -8.06 1.68 -8.54
CA LEU A 55 -7.88 0.31 -8.08
C LEU A 55 -9.01 -0.11 -7.16
N LYS A 56 -9.39 0.71 -6.17
CA LYS A 56 -10.51 0.40 -5.26
C LYS A 56 -11.80 0.24 -6.05
N SER A 57 -12.06 1.14 -7.01
CA SER A 57 -13.28 1.15 -7.81
C SER A 57 -13.35 -0.08 -8.73
N LYS A 58 -12.22 -0.48 -9.32
CA LYS A 58 -12.09 -1.70 -10.13
C LYS A 58 -12.29 -2.94 -9.26
N GLN A 59 -11.67 -3.00 -8.08
CA GLN A 59 -11.76 -4.16 -7.19
C GLN A 59 -13.19 -4.38 -6.68
N GLN A 60 -13.93 -3.31 -6.35
CA GLN A 60 -15.34 -3.38 -5.93
C GLN A 60 -16.28 -3.97 -6.99
N LYS A 61 -15.94 -3.78 -8.28
CA LYS A 61 -16.72 -4.29 -9.42
C LYS A 61 -16.26 -5.68 -9.88
N SER A 62 -15.10 -6.13 -9.40
CA SER A 62 -14.48 -7.39 -9.83
C SER A 62 -14.89 -8.57 -8.94
N LYS A 63 -15.03 -9.74 -9.55
CA LYS A 63 -15.13 -11.03 -8.84
C LYS A 63 -13.76 -11.68 -8.60
N GLU A 64 -12.72 -11.12 -9.21
CA GLU A 64 -11.34 -11.57 -9.09
C GLU A 64 -10.50 -10.55 -8.32
N LEU A 65 -9.46 -11.04 -7.65
CA LEU A 65 -8.46 -10.18 -7.03
C LEU A 65 -7.59 -9.54 -8.10
N ILE A 66 -7.64 -8.21 -8.14
CA ILE A 66 -6.77 -7.42 -9.01
C ILE A 66 -5.36 -7.49 -8.44
N ARG A 67 -4.34 -7.62 -9.29
CA ARG A 67 -2.95 -7.61 -8.84
C ARG A 67 -2.58 -6.23 -8.32
N VAL A 68 -1.96 -6.18 -7.14
CA VAL A 68 -1.52 -4.95 -6.47
C VAL A 68 -0.12 -5.17 -5.91
N ASN A 69 0.76 -4.18 -6.04
CA ASN A 69 2.03 -4.17 -5.32
C ASN A 69 1.91 -3.25 -4.10
N LEU A 70 1.56 -3.84 -2.96
CA LEU A 70 1.36 -3.08 -1.72
C LEU A 70 2.65 -2.42 -1.23
N VAL A 71 3.82 -3.02 -1.46
CA VAL A 71 5.10 -2.45 -1.04
C VAL A 71 5.36 -1.15 -1.81
N GLU A 72 5.24 -1.15 -3.14
CA GLU A 72 5.36 0.07 -3.95
C GLU A 72 4.38 1.15 -3.53
N ILE A 73 3.12 0.78 -3.23
CA ILE A 73 2.12 1.74 -2.75
C ILE A 73 2.55 2.35 -1.40
N LEU A 74 3.00 1.55 -0.44
CA LEU A 74 3.41 2.03 0.88
C LEU A 74 4.65 2.92 0.80
N ILE A 75 5.64 2.53 -0.02
CA ILE A 75 6.82 3.35 -0.33
C ILE A 75 6.39 4.67 -1.00
N GLY A 76 5.45 4.60 -1.94
CA GLY A 76 4.91 5.77 -2.61
C GLY A 76 4.20 6.73 -1.66
N ILE A 77 3.38 6.23 -0.74
CA ILE A 77 2.72 7.06 0.28
C ILE A 77 3.75 7.69 1.21
N ALA A 78 4.82 6.98 1.56
CA ALA A 78 5.83 7.46 2.49
C ALA A 78 6.74 8.54 1.90
N PHE A 79 7.14 8.41 0.62
CA PHE A 79 8.24 9.20 0.05
C PHE A 79 7.92 10.03 -1.19
N LEU A 80 6.76 9.86 -1.83
CA LEU A 80 6.40 10.73 -2.96
C LEU A 80 6.07 12.14 -2.46
N LYS A 81 6.52 13.13 -3.23
CA LYS A 81 6.24 14.54 -2.94
C LYS A 81 4.75 14.85 -3.18
N VAL A 82 4.25 15.78 -2.38
CA VAL A 82 2.98 16.46 -2.65
C VAL A 82 3.28 17.52 -3.71
N GLU A 83 2.53 17.54 -4.82
CA GLU A 83 2.62 18.62 -5.79
C GLU A 83 2.00 19.89 -5.19
N ASP A 84 2.86 20.84 -4.81
CA ASP A 84 2.50 22.15 -4.25
C ASP A 84 2.03 23.12 -5.32
N GLU A 85 0.84 22.94 -5.91
CA GLU A 85 0.31 23.99 -6.81
C GLU A 85 -1.18 24.34 -6.66
N PHE A 86 -1.95 23.63 -5.84
CA PHE A 86 -3.34 24.02 -5.61
C PHE A 86 -3.68 23.83 -4.16
N GLY A 87 -4.11 24.92 -3.49
CA GLY A 87 -4.53 24.99 -2.09
C GLY A 87 -5.59 23.94 -1.71
N SER A 88 -5.17 22.68 -1.64
CA SER A 88 -6.00 21.53 -1.38
C SER A 88 -6.33 21.53 0.11
N ILE A 89 -7.62 21.68 0.41
CA ILE A 89 -8.20 21.58 1.74
C ILE A 89 -8.01 20.15 2.32
N CYS A 90 -7.62 19.18 1.49
CA CYS A 90 -7.48 17.77 1.86
C CYS A 90 -6.00 17.32 1.80
N ASN A 91 -5.54 16.71 2.90
CA ASN A 91 -4.23 16.07 2.97
C ASN A 91 -4.20 14.84 2.04
N VAL A 92 -3.41 14.92 0.96
CA VAL A 92 -3.35 13.89 -0.09
C VAL A 92 -2.86 12.55 0.47
N GLU A 93 -2.02 12.56 1.51
CA GLU A 93 -1.58 11.36 2.22
C GLU A 93 -2.72 10.65 2.93
N ASP A 94 -3.53 11.40 3.71
CA ASP A 94 -4.72 10.87 4.37
C ASP A 94 -5.72 10.29 3.35
N LEU A 95 -5.82 10.92 2.17
CA LEU A 95 -6.64 10.42 1.07
C LEU A 95 -6.10 9.09 0.51
N CYS A 96 -4.80 8.99 0.27
CA CYS A 96 -4.16 7.74 -0.17
C CYS A 96 -4.40 6.62 0.85
N LEU A 97 -4.19 6.91 2.14
CA LEU A 97 -4.42 5.97 3.23
C LEU A 97 -5.88 5.50 3.31
N THR A 98 -6.82 6.43 3.14
CA THR A 98 -8.26 6.12 3.09
C THR A 98 -8.58 5.21 1.92
N TYR A 99 -8.10 5.53 0.71
CA TYR A 99 -8.34 4.69 -0.47
C TYR A 99 -7.65 3.33 -0.39
N LEU A 100 -6.47 3.24 0.23
CA LEU A 100 -5.80 1.98 0.49
C LEU A 100 -6.59 1.11 1.49
N SER A 101 -7.10 1.71 2.58
CA SER A 101 -7.97 1.02 3.55
C SER A 101 -9.25 0.49 2.89
N GLU A 102 -9.88 1.30 2.03
CA GLU A 102 -11.06 0.90 1.26
C GLU A 102 -10.76 -0.16 0.21
N LEU A 103 -9.61 -0.10 -0.46
CA LEU A 103 -9.14 -1.14 -1.38
C LEU A 103 -8.96 -2.46 -0.64
N ILE A 104 -8.26 -2.45 0.49
CA ILE A 104 -8.10 -3.63 1.37
C ILE A 104 -9.46 -4.19 1.76
N THR A 105 -10.38 -3.33 2.21
CA THR A 105 -11.75 -3.72 2.55
C THR A 105 -12.48 -4.37 1.36
N ALA A 106 -12.34 -3.81 0.16
CA ALA A 106 -12.93 -4.38 -1.06
C ALA A 106 -12.33 -5.75 -1.40
N ARG A 107 -11.02 -5.93 -1.22
CA ARG A 107 -10.33 -7.22 -1.42
C ARG A 107 -10.80 -8.28 -0.44
N ILE A 108 -10.87 -7.95 0.85
CA ILE A 108 -11.40 -8.84 1.91
C ILE A 108 -12.82 -9.30 1.54
N ASN A 109 -13.69 -8.36 1.15
CA ASN A 109 -15.05 -8.69 0.76
C ASN A 109 -15.12 -9.53 -0.52
N CYS A 110 -14.20 -9.33 -1.48
CA CYS A 110 -14.08 -10.16 -2.68
C CYS A 110 -13.69 -11.61 -2.30
N ILE A 111 -12.69 -11.77 -1.44
CA ILE A 111 -12.26 -13.07 -0.89
C ILE A 111 -13.41 -13.77 -0.16
N ALA A 112 -14.03 -13.08 0.80
CA ALA A 112 -15.11 -13.62 1.61
C ALA A 112 -16.33 -14.03 0.76
N LYS A 113 -16.61 -13.32 -0.34
CA LYS A 113 -17.77 -13.58 -1.19
C LYS A 113 -17.54 -14.68 -2.23
N TYR A 114 -16.36 -14.73 -2.83
CA TYR A 114 -16.10 -15.57 -4.01
C TYR A 114 -15.08 -16.68 -3.79
N TYR A 115 -14.24 -16.58 -2.76
CA TYR A 115 -13.15 -17.53 -2.49
C TYR A 115 -13.27 -18.22 -1.13
N TYR A 116 -14.23 -17.84 -0.29
CA TYR A 116 -14.53 -18.54 0.96
C TYR A 116 -14.90 -20.00 0.66
N LEU A 117 -14.10 -20.94 1.20
CA LEU A 117 -14.18 -22.40 0.98
C LEU A 117 -13.73 -22.93 -0.40
N ILE A 118 -13.17 -22.08 -1.27
CA ILE A 118 -12.61 -22.48 -2.59
C ILE A 118 -11.08 -22.26 -2.61
N LYS A 119 -10.38 -22.91 -3.54
CA LYS A 119 -8.93 -22.80 -3.78
C LYS A 119 -8.42 -21.35 -3.68
N LYS A 120 -7.25 -21.19 -3.05
CA LYS A 120 -6.50 -19.94 -2.92
C LYS A 120 -6.46 -19.20 -4.27
N PRO A 121 -6.79 -17.89 -4.32
CA PRO A 121 -6.67 -17.11 -5.55
C PRO A 121 -5.24 -17.15 -6.09
N ASN A 122 -5.06 -17.19 -7.42
CA ASN A 122 -3.73 -17.25 -8.03
C ASN A 122 -2.94 -15.93 -7.89
N ASN A 123 -3.61 -14.81 -7.63
CA ASN A 123 -3.04 -13.47 -7.55
C ASN A 123 -3.09 -12.90 -6.11
N THR A 124 -2.88 -13.74 -5.09
CA THR A 124 -2.77 -13.27 -3.71
C THR A 124 -1.45 -12.55 -3.51
N ASP A 125 -1.48 -11.37 -2.89
CA ASP A 125 -0.30 -10.74 -2.30
C ASP A 125 -0.07 -11.25 -0.86
N LEU A 126 1.06 -10.88 -0.26
CA LEU A 126 1.42 -11.27 1.12
C LEU A 126 0.33 -10.87 2.13
N PHE A 127 -0.35 -9.76 1.88
CA PHE A 127 -1.40 -9.26 2.74
C PHE A 127 -2.70 -10.06 2.58
N ASP A 128 -3.05 -10.49 1.36
CA ASP A 128 -4.15 -11.41 1.10
C ASP A 128 -3.89 -12.77 1.74
N GLU A 129 -2.65 -13.28 1.71
CA GLU A 129 -2.28 -14.53 2.39
C GLU A 129 -2.50 -14.47 3.89
N ILE A 130 -2.32 -13.28 4.46
CA ILE A 130 -2.55 -13.00 5.87
C ILE A 130 -4.04 -12.81 6.15
N ILE A 131 -4.75 -12.03 5.34
CA ILE A 131 -6.21 -11.86 5.41
C ILE A 131 -6.91 -13.22 5.35
N LEU A 132 -6.47 -14.11 4.45
CA LEU A 132 -7.03 -15.45 4.26
C LEU A 132 -6.93 -16.34 5.51
N LYS A 133 -6.09 -15.99 6.49
CA LYS A 133 -5.96 -16.72 7.77
C LYS A 133 -6.99 -16.31 8.82
N PHE A 134 -7.77 -15.24 8.60
CA PHE A 134 -8.77 -14.76 9.55
C PHE A 134 -10.19 -15.24 9.21
N PRO A 135 -11.06 -15.50 10.23
CA PRO A 135 -12.44 -15.92 10.01
C PRO A 135 -13.21 -14.84 9.24
N GLN A 136 -13.64 -15.17 8.03
CA GLN A 136 -14.32 -14.25 7.12
C GLN A 136 -15.82 -14.18 7.46
N ASN A 137 -16.22 -13.16 8.22
CA ASN A 137 -17.63 -12.77 8.29
C ASN A 137 -18.03 -12.04 7.00
N LYS A 138 -19.33 -12.00 6.68
CA LYS A 138 -19.83 -11.21 5.53
C LYS A 138 -19.75 -9.70 5.85
N ASN A 139 -19.37 -8.87 4.87
CA ASN A 139 -19.28 -7.40 4.97
C ASN A 139 -18.30 -6.90 6.05
N ILE A 140 -17.03 -7.25 5.90
CA ILE A 140 -15.97 -6.77 6.80
C ILE A 140 -15.62 -5.34 6.40
N LYS A 141 -15.49 -4.45 7.39
CA LYS A 141 -14.79 -3.16 7.26
C LYS A 141 -13.43 -3.30 7.91
N ALA A 142 -12.35 -2.99 7.18
CA ALA A 142 -11.03 -2.98 7.79
C ALA A 142 -10.92 -1.78 8.75
N GLY A 143 -10.58 -2.05 10.01
CA GLY A 143 -10.23 -1.02 10.99
C GLY A 143 -8.77 -0.58 10.90
N ASN A 144 -8.16 -0.68 9.71
CA ASN A 144 -6.72 -0.65 9.50
C ASN A 144 -6.12 0.73 9.26
N LEU A 145 -6.92 1.80 9.25
CA LEU A 145 -6.42 3.13 8.91
C LEU A 145 -5.34 3.61 9.89
N ASN A 146 -5.51 3.35 11.19
CA ASN A 146 -4.53 3.73 12.21
C ASN A 146 -3.25 2.92 12.10
N ASP A 147 -3.35 1.61 11.86
CA ASP A 147 -2.19 0.75 11.64
C ASP A 147 -1.38 1.18 10.40
N LEU A 148 -2.08 1.54 9.32
CA LEU A 148 -1.45 2.08 8.11
C LEU A 148 -0.77 3.42 8.38
N LYS A 149 -1.41 4.32 9.15
CA LYS A 149 -0.79 5.59 9.58
C LYS A 149 0.48 5.36 10.39
N GLU A 150 0.44 4.43 11.35
CA GLU A 150 1.62 4.08 12.14
C GLU A 150 2.73 3.48 11.28
N LEU A 151 2.38 2.62 10.33
CA LEU A 151 3.34 2.04 9.39
C LEU A 151 4.00 3.10 8.50
N ILE A 152 3.22 4.02 7.92
CA ILE A 152 3.77 5.12 7.12
C ILE A 152 4.64 6.04 7.98
N PHE A 153 4.23 6.32 9.22
CA PHE A 153 5.05 7.08 10.16
C PHE A 153 6.39 6.38 10.42
N LYS A 154 6.37 5.07 10.73
CA LYS A 154 7.60 4.27 10.91
C LYS A 154 8.49 4.35 9.68
N LEU A 155 7.94 4.17 8.47
CA LEU A 155 8.67 4.28 7.21
C LEU A 155 9.25 5.67 6.94
N LYS A 156 8.69 6.75 7.47
CA LYS A 156 9.30 8.08 7.36
C LYS A 156 10.42 8.29 8.37
N THR A 157 10.41 7.53 9.46
CA THR A 157 11.30 7.70 10.61
C THR A 157 12.38 6.64 10.78
N TYR A 158 12.42 5.61 9.91
CA TYR A 158 13.34 4.49 10.01
C TYR A 158 14.83 4.87 10.07
#